data_AF-A0A1N6MA35-F1
#
_entry.id   AF-A0A1N6MA35-F1
#
_cell.length_a   1.000
_cell.length_b   1.000
_cell.length_c   1.000
_cell.angle_alpha   90.00
_cell.angle_beta   90.00
_cell.angle_gamma   90.00
#
_symmetry.space_group_name_H-M   'P 1'
#
loop_
_entity.id
_entity.type
_entity.pdbx_description
1 polymer ?
#
loop_
_entity_poly.entity_id
_entity_poly.type
_entity_poly.pdbx_seq_one_letter_code
_entity_poly.pdbx_strand_id
1 'polypeptide(L)' 'MVFFVSPFRRLQRAYIEARYSEHYEITAEELTYLESEVQRLKELVARVCLLRLGSA' A
#
# COMPACT_ATOMS: atom_id res chain seq x y z
N MET A 1 -1.48 -1.98 -22.57
CA MET A 1 -0.82 -3.02 -21.74
C MET A 1 -0.36 -2.40 -20.40
N VAL A 2 -1.27 -1.90 -19.54
CA VAL A 2 -0.86 -1.15 -18.33
C VAL A 2 -1.84 -1.34 -17.16
N PHE A 3 -2.26 -2.55 -16.76
CA PHE A 3 -3.22 -2.65 -15.63
C PHE A 3 -3.09 -3.86 -14.70
N PHE A 4 -1.92 -4.48 -14.56
CA PHE A 4 -1.69 -5.50 -13.53
C PHE A 4 -0.36 -5.28 -12.78
N VAL A 5 -0.17 -4.08 -12.23
CA VAL A 5 0.84 -3.88 -11.18
C VAL A 5 0.12 -4.01 -9.85
N SER A 6 0.48 -5.05 -9.09
CA SER A 6 0.01 -5.29 -7.71
C SER A 6 0.07 -4.00 -6.88
N PRO A 7 -0.94 -3.70 -6.03
CA PRO A 7 -0.95 -2.51 -5.18
C PRO A 7 0.36 -2.33 -4.40
N PHE A 8 0.96 -3.45 -3.97
CA PHE A 8 2.23 -3.47 -3.26
C PHE A 8 3.41 -2.96 -4.08
N ARG A 9 3.47 -3.29 -5.38
CA ARG A 9 4.55 -2.82 -6.27
C ARG A 9 4.44 -1.32 -6.53
N ARG A 10 3.24 -0.75 -6.55
CA ARG A 10 3.06 0.73 -6.66
C ARG A 10 3.55 1.42 -5.40
N LEU A 11 3.17 0.91 -4.23
CA LEU A 11 3.66 1.43 -2.95
C LEU A 11 5.19 1.35 -2.85
N GLN A 12 5.78 0.21 -3.23
CA GLN A 12 7.23 0.02 -3.22
C GLN A 12 7.95 1.01 -4.14
N ARG A 13 7.42 1.22 -5.36
CA ARG A 13 7.96 2.18 -6.32
C ARG A 13 7.85 3.61 -5.77
N ALA A 14 6.68 4.00 -5.26
CA ALA A 14 6.45 5.29 -4.63
C ALA A 14 7.47 5.56 -3.51
N TYR A 15 7.74 4.58 -2.65
CA TYR A 15 8.74 4.71 -1.58
C TYR A 15 10.16 4.93 -2.11
N ILE A 16 10.57 4.20 -3.15
CA ILE A 16 11.92 4.33 -3.74
C ILE A 16 12.04 5.68 -4.45
N GLU A 17 11.07 6.04 -5.27
CA GLU A 17 11.11 7.26 -6.07
C GLU A 17 11.02 8.51 -5.20
N ALA A 18 10.16 8.52 -4.17
CA ALA A 18 10.09 9.64 -3.22
C ALA A 18 11.41 9.89 -2.47
N ARG A 19 12.26 8.87 -2.32
CA ARG A 19 13.53 8.97 -1.59
C ARG A 19 14.73 9.27 -2.48
N TYR A 20 14.72 8.80 -3.72
CA TYR A 20 15.91 8.81 -4.59
C TYR A 20 15.70 9.52 -5.92
N SER A 21 14.49 10.02 -6.22
CA SER A 21 14.21 10.78 -7.42
C SER A 21 13.86 12.22 -7.06
N GLU A 22 14.61 13.17 -7.63
CA GLU A 22 14.33 14.60 -7.48
C GLU A 22 13.07 15.05 -8.24
N HIS A 23 12.58 14.23 -9.18
CA HIS A 23 11.41 14.51 -10.02
C HIS A 23 10.19 13.66 -9.64
N TYR A 24 10.18 13.09 -8.44
CA TYR A 24 9.03 12.32 -8.00
C TYR A 24 7.86 13.25 -7.69
N GLU A 25 6.78 13.07 -8.44
CA GLU A 25 5.50 13.73 -8.21
C GLU A 25 4.42 12.67 -7.96
N ILE A 26 3.56 12.92 -6.99
CA ILE A 26 2.40 12.09 -6.67
C ILE A 26 1.22 13.03 -6.39
N THR A 27 0.03 12.71 -6.91
CA THR A 27 -1.16 13.51 -6.65
C THR A 27 -1.83 13.12 -5.33
N ALA A 28 -2.67 14.00 -4.79
CA ALA A 28 -3.42 13.72 -3.57
C ALA A 28 -4.37 12.52 -3.73
N GLU A 29 -4.94 12.35 -4.92
CA GLU A 29 -5.82 11.23 -5.26
C GLU A 29 -5.05 9.90 -5.27
N GLU A 30 -3.85 9.90 -5.87
CA GLU A 30 -2.98 8.72 -5.89
C GLU A 30 -2.52 8.34 -4.48
N LEU A 31 -2.19 9.33 -3.65
CA LEU A 31 -1.83 9.12 -2.26
C LEU A 31 -2.99 8.54 -1.46
N THR A 32 -4.21 9.08 -1.63
CA THR A 32 -5.42 8.60 -0.97
C THR A 32 -5.74 7.16 -1.37
N TYR A 33 -5.55 6.82 -2.65
CA TYR A 33 -5.70 5.46 -3.13
C TYR A 33 -4.69 4.51 -2.46
N LEU A 34 -3.40 4.88 -2.43
CA LEU A 34 -2.36 4.09 -1.76
C LEU A 34 -2.65 3.90 -0.26
N GLU A 35 -3.12 4.95 0.42
CA GLU A 35 -3.52 4.88 1.82
C GLU A 35 -4.64 3.85 2.04
N SER A 36 -5.70 3.90 1.22
CA SER A 36 -6.83 2.97 1.33
C SER A 36 -6.42 1.50 1.17
N GLU A 37 -5.49 1.23 0.25
CA GLU A 37 -4.96 -0.13 0.04
C GLU A 37 -4.12 -0.61 1.23
N VAL A 38 -3.35 0.29 1.85
CA VAL A 38 -2.59 0.00 3.07
C VAL A 38 -3.51 -0.27 4.27
N GLN A 39 -4.58 0.52 4.44
CA GLN A 39 -5.56 0.30 5.51
C GLN A 39 -6.25 -1.06 5.35
N ARG A 40 -6.67 -1.40 4.12
CA ARG A 40 -7.27 -2.71 3.83
C ARG A 40 -6.31 -3.86 4.16
N LEU A 41 -5.04 -3.73 3.83
CA LEU A 41 -4.02 -4.72 4.18
C LEU A 41 -3.87 -4.86 5.70
N LYS A 42 -3.82 -3.73 6.43
CA LYS A 42 -3.72 -3.71 7.89
C LYS A 42 -4.89 -4.43 8.55
N GLU A 43 -6.12 -4.21 8.09
CA GLU A 43 -7.32 -4.88 8.59
C GLU A 43 -7.27 -6.40 8.35
N LEU A 44 -6.87 -6.82 7.15
CA LEU A 44 -6.72 -8.23 6.82
C LEU A 44 -5.67 -8.91 7.72
N VAL A 45 -4.51 -8.28 7.89
CA VAL A 45 -3.46 -8.78 8.79
C VAL A 45 -3.95 -8.83 10.23
N ALA A 46 -4.59 -7.78 10.72
CA ALA A 46 -5.15 -7.74 12.07
C ALA A 46 -6.15 -8.90 12.30
N ARG A 47 -7.05 -9.14 11.33
CA ARG A 47 -8.00 -10.26 11.39
C ARG A 47 -7.27 -11.60 11.44
N VAL A 48 -6.29 -11.83 10.58
CA VAL A 48 -5.51 -13.07 10.57
C VAL A 48 -4.74 -13.26 11.88
N CYS A 49 -4.13 -12.20 12.41
CA CYS A 49 -3.43 -12.24 13.69
C CYS A 49 -4.38 -12.57 14.84
N LEU A 50 -5.54 -11.92 14.94
CA LEU A 50 -6.54 -12.19 15.97
C LEU A 50 -7.04 -13.64 15.91
N LEU A 51 -7.32 -14.15 14.70
CA LEU A 51 -7.71 -15.55 14.49
C LEU A 51 -6.62 -16.54 14.95
N ARG A 52 -5.34 -16.20 14.73
CA ARG A 52 -4.20 -17.06 15.09
C ARG A 52 -3.86 -17.01 16.58
N LEU A 53 -4.11 -15.88 17.24
CA LEU A 53 -3.84 -15.70 18.67
C LEU A 53 -4.91 -16.33 19.57
N GLY A 54 -6.01 -16.86 19.01
CA GLY A 54 -7.06 -17.52 19.78
C GLY A 54 -7.86 -16.57 20.69
N SER A 55 -7.67 -15.26 20.53
CA SER A 55 -8.49 -14.23 21.15
C SER A 55 -9.76 -14.03 20.32
N ALA A 56 -10.66 -15.00 20.41
CA ALA A 56 -12.06 -14.95 19.95
C ALA A 56 -12.96 -15.31 21.12
#